data_AF-A0A376RBI5-F1
#
_entry.id   AF-A0A376RBI5-F1
#
_cell.length_a   1.000
_cell.length_b   1.000
_cell.length_c   1.000
_cell.angle_alpha   90.00
_cell.angle_beta   90.00
_cell.angle_gamma   90.00
#
_symmetry.space_group_name_H-M   'P 1'
#
loop_
_entity.id
_entity.type
_entity.pdbx_description
1 polymer ?
#
loop_
_entity_poly.entity_id
_entity_poly.type
_entity_poly.pdbx_seq_one_letter_code
_entity_poly.pdbx_strand_id
1 'polypeptide(L)' 'MVINCAFIGFGKSTTRYHLPYVLNRKDSWHVAHIFRRHAKPEEQAPIYSHIHLTSDLGRSTKRSRC' A
#
# COMPACT_ATOMS: atom_id res chain seq x y z
N MET A 1 -6.49 16.60 -7.77
CA MET A 1 -6.82 16.18 -6.39
C MET A 1 -6.26 14.77 -6.21
N VAL A 2 -5.41 14.54 -5.21
CA VAL A 2 -4.76 13.24 -4.97
C VAL A 2 -5.43 12.55 -3.79
N ILE A 3 -5.84 11.29 -3.96
CA ILE A 3 -6.49 10.50 -2.91
C ILE A 3 -5.44 9.63 -2.22
N ASN A 4 -5.32 9.77 -0.90
CA ASN A 4 -4.49 8.90 -0.08
C ASN A 4 -5.23 7.60 0.21
N CYS A 5 -4.64 6.48 -0.18
CA CYS A 5 -5.20 5.14 -0.01
C CYS A 5 -4.28 4.24 0.80
N ALA A 6 -4.88 3.24 1.43
CA ALA A 6 -4.18 2.16 2.11
C ALA A 6 -4.77 0.81 1.69
N PHE A 7 -3.91 -0.19 1.50
CA PHE A 7 -4.35 -1.57 1.22
C PHE A 7 -4.28 -2.42 2.47
N ILE A 8 -5.32 -3.23 2.71
CA ILE A 8 -5.36 -4.22 3.78
C ILE A 8 -5.11 -5.60 3.16
N GLY A 9 -3.85 -6.01 3.15
CA GLY A 9 -3.40 -7.28 2.59
C GLY A 9 -2.44 -7.11 1.41
N PHE A 10 -1.23 -7.65 1.54
CA PHE A 10 -0.23 -7.73 0.47
C PHE A 10 -0.24 -9.13 -0.19
N GLY A 11 -1.34 -9.42 -0.89
CA GLY A 11 -1.58 -10.69 -1.59
C GLY A 11 -1.34 -10.59 -3.09
N LYS A 12 -1.44 -11.73 -3.79
CA LYS A 12 -1.36 -11.77 -5.27
C LYS A 12 -2.40 -10.88 -5.93
N SER A 13 -3.59 -10.76 -5.34
CA SER A 13 -4.65 -9.87 -5.85
C SER A 13 -4.18 -8.42 -5.84
N THR A 14 -3.69 -7.95 -4.70
CA THR A 14 -3.17 -6.58 -4.51
C THR A 14 -1.98 -6.30 -5.41
N THR A 15 -0.98 -7.18 -5.46
CA THR A 15 0.25 -6.96 -6.22
C THR A 15 0.07 -7.10 -7.73
N ARG A 16 -0.82 -7.98 -8.19
CA ARG A 16 -1.03 -8.23 -9.62
C ARG A 16 -2.09 -7.34 -10.27
N TYR A 17 -3.19 -7.05 -9.56
CA TYR A 17 -4.36 -6.40 -10.16
C TYR A 17 -4.63 -5.00 -9.64
N HIS A 18 -4.11 -4.61 -8.48
CA HIS A 18 -4.37 -3.28 -7.92
C HIS A 18 -3.16 -2.36 -8.02
N LEU A 19 -2.03 -2.75 -7.41
CA LEU A 19 -0.83 -1.91 -7.32
C LEU A 19 -0.30 -1.42 -8.68
N PRO A 20 -0.24 -2.23 -9.76
CA PRO A 20 0.26 -1.75 -11.04
C PRO A 20 -0.55 -0.58 -11.60
N TYR A 21 -1.88 -0.61 -11.45
CA TYR A 21 -2.75 0.45 -11.94
C TYR A 21 -2.73 1.70 -11.06
N VAL A 22 -2.69 1.52 -9.74
CA VAL A 22 -2.65 2.63 -8.78
C VAL A 22 -1.30 3.35 -8.84
N LEU A 23 -0.20 2.60 -8.91
CA LEU A 23 1.16 3.16 -9.02
C LEU A 23 1.43 3.84 -10.37
N ASN A 24 0.68 3.48 -11.41
CA ASN A 24 0.75 4.17 -12.71
C ASN A 24 -0.02 5.51 -12.71
N ARG A 25 -0.92 5.73 -11.74
CA ARG A 25 -1.77 6.94 -11.64
C ARG A 25 -1.39 7.81 -10.43
N LYS A 26 -0.11 8.16 -10.32
CA LYS A 26 0.44 8.94 -9.19
C LYS A 26 -0.14 10.35 -9.09
N ASP A 27 -0.65 10.87 -10.19
CA ASP A 27 -1.36 12.15 -10.32
C ASP A 27 -2.71 12.18 -9.57
N SER A 28 -3.31 11.00 -9.36
CA SER A 28 -4.65 10.86 -8.79
C SER A 28 -4.66 10.04 -7.49
N TRP A 29 -3.72 9.12 -7.31
CA TRP A 29 -3.70 8.17 -6.20
C TRP A 29 -2.32 8.08 -5.55
N HIS A 30 -2.31 8.11 -4.21
CA HIS A 30 -1.11 7.93 -3.42
C HIS A 30 -1.31 6.82 -2.40
N VAL A 31 -0.50 5.76 -2.48
CA VAL A 31 -0.57 4.61 -1.57
C VAL A 31 0.32 4.88 -0.37
N ALA A 32 -0.27 5.29 0.75
CA ALA A 32 0.47 5.65 1.94
C ALA A 32 0.90 4.43 2.77
N HIS A 33 0.01 3.43 2.88
CA HIS A 33 0.25 2.25 3.73
C HIS A 33 -0.24 0.97 3.08
N ILE A 34 0.50 -0.11 3.31
CA ILE A 34 0.08 -1.47 2.99
C ILE A 34 0.17 -2.31 4.26
N PHE A 35 -0.96 -2.80 4.72
CA PHE A 35 -1.02 -3.73 5.83
C PHE A 35 -0.79 -5.17 5.36
N ARG A 36 -0.01 -5.93 6.12
CA ARG A 36 0.28 -7.35 5.86
C ARG A 36 0.55 -8.13 7.14
N ARG A 37 0.03 -9.35 7.25
CA ARG A 37 0.28 -10.21 8.42
C ARG A 37 1.69 -10.79 8.47
N HIS A 38 2.22 -11.20 7.31
CA HIS A 38 3.56 -11.79 7.20
C HIS A 38 4.37 -11.04 6.16
N ALA A 39 5.67 -10.86 6.42
CA ALA A 39 6.59 -10.29 5.46
C ALA A 39 6.77 -11.23 4.27
N LYS A 40 6.78 -10.67 3.08
CA LYS A 40 7.02 -11.33 1.81
C LYS A 40 8.24 -10.73 1.13
N PRO A 41 9.03 -11.54 0.41
CA PRO A 41 10.19 -11.05 -0.32
C PRO A 41 9.84 -10.03 -1.42
N GLU A 42 8.63 -10.12 -1.99
CA GLU A 42 8.12 -9.19 -3.01
C GLU A 42 8.10 -7.72 -2.53
N GLU A 43 8.11 -7.47 -1.23
CA GLU A 43 8.08 -6.13 -0.64
C GLU A 43 9.38 -5.35 -0.82
N GLN A 44 10.50 -6.05 -1.01
CA GLN A 44 11.81 -5.43 -1.23
C GLN A 44 11.96 -4.88 -2.65
N ALA A 45 10.94 -5.03 -3.50
CA ALA A 45 10.95 -4.45 -4.82
C ALA A 45 11.06 -2.91 -4.74
N PRO A 46 11.91 -2.28 -5.56
CA PRO A 46 12.13 -0.82 -5.53
C PRO A 46 10.85 0.00 -5.72
N ILE A 47 9.87 -0.57 -6.42
CA ILE A 47 8.56 0.04 -6.68
C ILE A 47 7.74 0.28 -5.40
N TYR A 48 8.03 -0.39 -4.29
CA TYR A 48 7.31 -0.22 -3.03
C TYR A 48 8.10 0.56 -1.96
N SER A 49 9.31 1.01 -2.29
CA SER A 49 10.21 1.72 -1.36
C SER A 49 9.61 2.98 -0.72
N HIS A 50 8.67 3.63 -1.41
CA HIS A 50 7.98 4.84 -0.96
C HIS A 50 6.71 4.55 -0.15
N ILE A 51 6.36 3.27 0.07
CA ILE A 51 5.14 2.86 0.73
C ILE A 51 5.46 2.30 2.11
N HIS A 52 4.73 2.74 3.13
CA HIS A 52 4.91 2.20 4.49
C HIS A 52 4.21 0.85 4.62
N LEU A 53 5.01 -0.22 4.68
CA LEU A 53 4.53 -1.57 4.97
C LEU A 53 4.44 -1.77 6.48
N THR A 54 3.28 -2.18 6.98
CA THR A 54 3.07 -2.44 8.41
C THR A 54 2.32 -3.74 8.65
N SER A 55 2.63 -4.40 9.76
CA SER A 55 1.89 -5.58 10.24
C SER A 55 0.92 -5.26 11.37
N ASP A 56 0.74 -3.99 11.71
CA ASP A 56 -0.22 -3.54 12.71
C ASP A 56 -1.43 -2.87 12.03
N LEU A 57 -2.60 -3.51 12.12
CA LEU A 57 -3.83 -3.02 11.49
C LEU A 57 -4.33 -1.74 12.16
N GLY A 58 -4.10 -1.61 13.47
CA GLY A 58 -4.45 -0.42 14.24
C GLY A 58 -3.71 0.82 13.76
N ARG A 59 -2.43 0.70 13.40
CA ARG A 59 -1.61 1.81 12.90
C ARG A 59 -2.00 2.25 11.50
N SER A 60 -2.42 1.31 10.63
CA SER A 60 -2.86 1.60 9.26
C SER A 60 -4.15 2.42 9.22
N THR A 61 -5.10 2.11 10.10
CA THR A 61 -6.43 2.75 10.14
C THR A 61 -6.48 4.06 10.94
N LYS A 62 -5.51 4.31 11.82
CA LYS A 62 -5.48 5.53 12.65
C LYS A 62 -5.03 6.79 11.91
N ARG A 63 -4.38 6.68 10.74
CA ARG A 63 -3.86 7.83 10.00
C ARG A 63 -4.85 8.47 9.01
N SER A 64 -6.05 7.91 8.85
CA SER A 64 -7.11 8.48 8.00
C SER A 64 -7.97 9.54 8.71
N ARG A 65 -7.66 9.89 9.97
CA ARG A 65 -8.40 10.89 10.78
C ARG A 65 -7.61 12.16 11.14
N CYS A 66 -6.48 12.42 10.49
CA CYS A 66 -5.79 13.71 10.62
C CYS A 66 -5.83 14.46 9.29
#